data_AF-A0AAV0WP49-F1
#
_entry.id   AF-A0AAV0WP49-F1
#
_cell.length_a   1.000
_cell.length_b   1.000
_cell.length_c   1.000
_cell.angle_alpha   90.00
_cell.angle_beta   90.00
_cell.angle_gamma   90.00
#
_symmetry.space_group_name_H-M   'P 1'
#
loop_
_entity.id
_entity.type
_entity.pdbx_description
1 polymer ?
#
loop_
_entity_poly.entity_id
_entity_poly.type
_entity_poly.pdbx_seq_one_letter_code
_entity_poly.pdbx_strand_id
1 'polypeptide(L)'
;MRLLKDICQNFVKPNLINENVHLILFSNKDNLLPIDEIFIGSECQQEFKLMSPKDLNLISEFKKNCCQFYCKAAEEIVTRLPVG
;
A
#
# COMPACT_ATOMS: atom_id res chain seq x y z
N MET A 1 12.71 4.24 11.54
CA MET A 1 11.81 4.39 10.37
C MET A 1 11.75 3.20 9.40
N ARG A 2 12.60 2.16 9.50
CA ARG A 2 12.65 1.04 8.54
C ARG A 2 11.28 0.38 8.29
N LEU A 3 10.53 0.07 9.36
CA LEU A 3 9.19 -0.52 9.27
C LEU A 3 8.22 0.30 8.42
N LEU A 4 8.21 1.63 8.55
CA LEU A 4 7.31 2.48 7.75
C LEU A 4 7.72 2.45 6.27
N LYS A 5 9.02 2.53 5.96
CA LYS A 5 9.52 2.40 4.59
C LYS A 5 9.11 1.05 3.98
N ASP A 6 9.29 -0.04 4.73
CA ASP A 6 8.96 -1.40 4.27
C ASP A 6 7.46 -1.56 3.97
N ILE A 7 6.58 -0.97 4.80
CA ILE A 7 5.13 -1.00 4.55
C ILE A 7 4.74 -0.10 3.38
N CYS A 8 5.30 1.12 3.31
CA CYS A 8 5.01 2.09 2.26
C CYS A 8 5.36 1.59 0.85
N GLN A 9 6.39 0.75 0.70
CA GLN A 9 6.78 0.18 -0.60
C GLN A 9 5.65 -0.56 -1.31
N ASN A 10 4.63 -1.03 -0.57
CA ASN A 10 3.53 -1.79 -1.14
C ASN A 10 2.47 -0.93 -1.85
N PHE A 11 2.36 0.36 -1.50
CA PHE A 11 1.21 1.18 -1.91
C PHE A 11 1.51 2.67 -2.13
N VAL A 12 2.71 3.15 -1.76
CA VAL A 12 3.16 4.54 -1.95
C VAL A 12 4.06 4.62 -3.18
N LYS A 13 4.00 5.73 -3.92
CA LYS A 13 4.90 5.96 -5.06
C LYS A 13 6.37 5.93 -4.62
N PRO A 14 7.26 5.17 -5.28
CA PRO A 14 8.64 4.96 -4.83
C PRO A 14 9.44 6.25 -4.61
N ASN A 15 9.21 7.28 -5.42
CA ASN A 15 9.90 8.56 -5.33
C ASN A 15 9.57 9.36 -4.04
N LEU A 16 8.51 8.99 -3.32
CA LEU A 16 8.14 9.62 -2.04
C LEU A 16 8.71 8.87 -0.83
N ILE A 17 9.21 7.64 -0.99
CA ILE A 17 9.72 6.82 0.11
C ILE A 17 11.18 7.18 0.39
N ASN A 18 11.38 8.21 1.22
CA ASN A 18 12.68 8.72 1.63
C ASN A 18 12.75 8.92 3.16
N GLU A 19 13.74 9.66 3.67
CA GLU A 19 13.87 9.92 5.12
C GLU A 19 12.66 10.65 5.73
N ASN A 20 11.91 11.39 4.90
CA ASN A 20 10.71 12.13 5.29
C ASN A 20 9.40 11.34 5.04
N VAL A 21 9.46 10.01 4.90
CA VAL A 21 8.28 9.17 4.64
C VAL A 21 7.18 9.31 5.72
N HIS A 22 7.52 9.78 6.93
CA HIS A 22 6.56 10.08 8.00
C HIS A 22 5.70 11.32 7.73
N LEU A 23 6.11 12.20 6.80
CA LEU A 23 5.38 13.40 6.41
C LEU A 23 4.39 13.16 5.26
N ILE A 24 4.32 11.93 4.73
CA ILE A 24 3.41 11.59 3.63
C ILE A 24 1.97 11.65 4.14
N LEU A 25 1.13 12.37 3.40
CA LEU A 25 -0.31 12.34 3.59
C LEU A 25 -0.89 11.10 2.90
N PHE A 26 -1.12 10.02 3.66
CA PHE A 26 -1.62 8.74 3.14
C PHE A 26 -3.08 8.81 2.63
N SER A 27 -3.83 9.83 3.02
CA SER A 27 -5.18 10.10 2.49
C SER A 27 -5.17 10.74 1.10
N ASN A 28 -4.03 11.28 0.65
CA ASN A 28 -3.90 11.84 -0.70
C ASN A 28 -3.57 10.73 -1.71
N LYS A 29 -4.53 10.44 -2.60
CA LYS A 29 -4.41 9.42 -3.65
C LYS A 29 -3.26 9.69 -4.63
N ASP A 30 -2.85 10.94 -4.82
CA ASP A 30 -1.74 11.29 -5.70
C ASP A 30 -0.39 10.82 -5.15
N ASN A 31 -0.31 10.47 -3.86
CA ASN A 31 0.88 9.89 -3.25
C ASN A 31 0.93 8.36 -3.38
N LEU A 32 -0.18 7.73 -3.77
CA LEU A 32 -0.35 6.29 -3.79
C LEU A 32 -0.12 5.72 -5.19
N LEU A 33 0.20 4.43 -5.25
CA LEU A 33 0.22 3.68 -6.50
C LEU A 33 -1.21 3.53 -7.07
N PRO A 34 -1.35 3.39 -8.39
CA PRO A 34 -2.59 2.89 -8.98
C PRO A 34 -3.00 1.56 -8.33
N ILE A 35 -4.31 1.32 -8.16
CA ILE A 35 -4.83 0.12 -7.47
C ILE A 35 -4.25 -1.17 -8.07
N ASP A 36 -4.09 -1.23 -9.38
CA ASP A 36 -3.57 -2.41 -10.07
C ASP A 36 -2.07 -2.66 -9.82
N GLU A 37 -1.33 -1.64 -9.40
CA GLU A 37 0.09 -1.71 -9.07
C GLU A 37 0.37 -1.99 -7.59
N ILE A 38 -0.66 -1.94 -6.73
CA ILE A 38 -0.51 -2.24 -5.31
C ILE A 38 -0.04 -3.68 -5.12
N PHE A 39 1.04 -3.82 -4.34
CA PHE A 39 1.61 -5.10 -3.95
C PHE A 39 0.97 -5.59 -2.66
N ILE A 40 0.48 -6.82 -2.65
CA ILE A 40 -0.25 -7.42 -1.53
C ILE A 40 0.39 -8.74 -1.07
N GLY A 41 1.63 -9.00 -1.50
CA GLY A 41 2.34 -10.26 -1.25
C GLY A 41 2.33 -11.22 -2.45
N SER A 42 3.38 -12.03 -2.53
CA SER A 42 3.60 -12.98 -3.64
C SER A 42 2.55 -14.08 -3.70
N GLU A 43 2.06 -14.55 -2.54
CA GLU A 43 1.05 -15.61 -2.46
C GLU A 43 -0.25 -15.16 -3.12
N CYS A 44 -0.77 -13.99 -2.77
CA CYS A 44 -1.98 -13.45 -3.41
C CYS A 44 -1.77 -13.19 -4.91
N GLN A 45 -0.58 -12.73 -5.32
CA GLN A 45 -0.28 -12.55 -6.75
C GLN A 45 -0.27 -13.87 -7.53
N GLN A 46 0.14 -14.97 -6.91
CA GLN A 46 0.07 -16.30 -7.53
C GLN A 46 -1.38 -16.74 -7.68
N GLU A 47 -2.20 -16.57 -6.65
CA GLU A 47 -3.64 -16.87 -6.71
C GLU A 47 -4.35 -16.05 -7.81
N PHE A 48 -4.03 -14.77 -7.94
CA PHE A 48 -4.65 -13.90 -8.96
C PHE A 48 -4.31 -14.31 -10.40
N LYS A 49 -3.16 -14.95 -10.64
CA LYS A 49 -2.80 -15.45 -11.97
C LYS A 49 -3.65 -16.66 -12.39
N LEU A 50 -4.26 -17.35 -11.43
CA LEU A 50 -5.13 -18.50 -11.66
C LEU A 50 -6.61 -18.07 -11.85
N MET A 51 -6.94 -16.83 -11.52
CA MET A 51 -8.30 -16.29 -11.64
C MET A 51 -8.64 -15.94 -13.10
N SER A 52 -9.93 -15.99 -13.40
CA SER A 52 -10.44 -15.73 -14.75
C SER A 52 -10.68 -14.23 -14.98
N PRO A 53 -10.75 -13.76 -16.24
CA PRO A 53 -10.96 -12.33 -16.53
C PRO A 53 -12.24 -11.72 -15.92
N LYS A 54 -13.28 -12.54 -15.65
CA LYS A 54 -14.51 -12.08 -14.96
C LYS A 54 -14.26 -11.72 -13.49
N ASP A 55 -13.16 -12.17 -12.90
CA ASP A 55 -12.79 -11.95 -11.50
C ASP A 55 -11.94 -10.69 -11.30
N LEU A 56 -11.60 -9.95 -12.38
CA LEU A 56 -10.78 -8.74 -12.31
C LEU A 56 -11.36 -7.67 -11.37
N ASN A 57 -12.68 -7.52 -11.35
CA ASN A 57 -13.35 -6.59 -10.44
C ASN A 57 -13.14 -6.98 -8.96
N LEU A 58 -13.18 -8.27 -8.66
CA LEU A 58 -12.95 -8.79 -7.31
C LEU A 58 -11.49 -8.55 -6.88
N ILE A 59 -10.52 -8.77 -7.79
CA ILE A 59 -9.10 -8.49 -7.53
C ILE A 59 -8.89 -7.00 -7.24
N SER A 60 -9.50 -6.12 -8.05
CA SER A 60 -9.38 -4.67 -7.86
C SER A 60 -9.98 -4.22 -6.53
N GLU A 61 -11.14 -4.76 -6.15
CA GLU A 61 -11.78 -4.48 -4.87
C GLU A 61 -10.94 -4.99 -3.68
N PHE A 62 -10.37 -6.19 -3.80
CA PHE A 62 -9.47 -6.73 -2.78
C PHE A 62 -8.24 -5.83 -2.60
N LYS A 63 -7.58 -5.43 -3.69
CA LYS A 63 -6.42 -4.52 -3.63
C LYS A 63 -6.78 -3.16 -3.03
N LYS A 64 -7.98 -2.63 -3.33
CA LYS A 64 -8.49 -1.41 -2.71
C LYS A 64 -8.63 -1.55 -1.19
N ASN A 65 -9.15 -2.67 -0.71
CA ASN A 65 -9.26 -2.95 0.72
C ASN A 65 -7.88 -3.07 1.38
N CYS A 66 -6.92 -3.75 0.74
CA CYS A 66 -5.54 -3.80 1.21
C CYS A 66 -4.89 -2.40 1.25
N CYS A 67 -5.13 -1.56 0.23
CA CYS A 67 -4.65 -0.19 0.22
C CYS A 67 -5.15 0.60 1.42
N GLN A 68 -6.45 0.50 1.74
CA GLN A 68 -7.03 1.17 2.90
C GLN A 68 -6.40 0.69 4.20
N PHE A 69 -6.18 -0.62 4.33
CA PHE A 69 -5.47 -1.18 5.48
C PHE A 69 -4.04 -0.63 5.59
N TYR A 70 -3.27 -0.62 4.50
CA TYR A 70 -1.91 -0.11 4.51
C TYR A 70 -1.83 1.38 4.84
N CYS A 71 -2.72 2.20 4.26
CA CYS A 71 -2.80 3.63 4.58
C CYS A 71 -3.05 3.81 6.08
N LYS A 72 -4.03 3.09 6.64
CA LYS A 72 -4.36 3.21 8.04
C LYS A 72 -3.23 2.71 8.95
N ALA A 73 -2.58 1.61 8.60
CA ALA A 73 -1.43 1.09 9.34
C ALA A 73 -0.27 2.09 9.35
N ALA A 74 0.03 2.70 8.20
CA ALA A 74 1.07 3.72 8.07
C ALA A 74 0.76 4.97 8.91
N GLU A 75 -0.48 5.47 8.89
CA GLU A 75 -0.94 6.58 9.72
C GLU A 75 -0.78 6.29 11.23
N GLU A 76 -1.18 5.10 11.68
CA GLU A 76 -1.06 4.71 13.08
C GLU A 76 0.40 4.53 13.50
N ILE A 77 1.27 4.01 12.61
CA ILE A 77 2.71 3.94 12.84
C ILE A 77 3.28 5.34 13.05
N VAL A 78 2.93 6.29 12.17
CA VAL A 78 3.40 7.67 12.30
C VAL A 78 2.89 8.33 13.58
N THR A 79 1.64 8.07 13.95
CA THR A 79 1.00 8.71 15.10
C THR A 79 1.51 8.16 16.44
N ARG A 80 1.79 6.85 16.52
CA ARG A 80 2.05 6.15 17.79
C ARG A 80 3.50 5.83 18.05
N LEU A 81 4.31 5.67 17.01
CA LEU A 81 5.74 5.43 17.21
C LEU A 81 6.47 6.77 17.24
N PRO A 82 7.57 6.90 18.02
CA PRO A 82 8.46 8.04 17.93
C PRO A 82 9.19 7.98 16.58
N VAL A 83 8.52 8.45 15.54
CA VAL A 83 9.09 8.73 14.22
C VAL A 83 9.44 10.21 14.18
N GLY A 84 10.47 10.57 14.94
CA GLY A 84 11.08 11.89 15.05
C GLY A 84 12.43 11.76 15.71
#